data_AF-A0A1L3GDP7-F1
#
_entry.id   AF-A0A1L3GDP7-F1
#
_cell.length_a   1.000
_cell.length_b   1.000
_cell.length_c   1.000
_cell.angle_alpha   90.00
_cell.angle_beta   90.00
_cell.angle_gamma   90.00
#
_symmetry.space_group_name_H-M   'P 1'
#
loop_
_entity.id
_entity.type
_entity.pdbx_description
1 polymer ?
#
loop_
_entity_poly.entity_id
_entity_poly.type
_entity_poly.pdbx_seq_one_letter_code
_entity_poly.pdbx_strand_id
1 'polypeptide(L)'
;MAGIAHNPPEETLREMLYRWAKARPLTLKRQAEHLGLAESTLGNSINPHIEAMEYKLAWLIPHMLLNDSLAPLDYLEACVGRVAFDLPQAPECVANLQAELARTIKEFGDVIAASGTALEDGRVQRNEVKRIEQEINEMVRQAFAFLQAVKDRMERY
;
A
#
# COMPACT_ATOMS: atom_id res chain seq x y z
N MET A 1 16.18 1.79 -21.28
CA MET A 1 15.38 1.92 -20.06
C MET A 1 16.08 1.15 -18.97
N ALA A 2 16.83 1.83 -18.10
CA ALA A 2 17.48 1.20 -16.95
C ALA A 2 16.39 0.94 -15.90
N GLY A 3 16.02 -0.32 -15.70
CA GLY A 3 15.12 -0.71 -14.63
C GLY A 3 15.75 -0.31 -13.30
N ILE A 4 14.97 0.38 -12.45
CA ILE A 4 15.34 0.61 -11.06
C ILE A 4 15.60 -0.79 -10.48
N ALA A 5 16.85 -1.08 -10.13
CA ALA A 5 17.20 -2.33 -9.47
C ALA A 5 16.55 -2.31 -8.10
N HIS A 6 15.36 -2.90 -8.01
CA HIS A 6 14.67 -3.06 -6.75
C HIS A 6 15.36 -4.21 -6.03
N ASN A 7 16.06 -3.88 -4.94
CA ASN A 7 16.63 -4.90 -4.08
C ASN A 7 15.43 -5.59 -3.41
N PRO A 8 15.19 -6.89 -3.64
CA PRO A 8 14.11 -7.57 -2.96
C PRO A 8 14.34 -7.49 -1.45
N PRO A 9 13.28 -7.47 -0.63
CA PRO A 9 13.42 -7.54 0.81
C PRO A 9 14.31 -8.73 1.21
N GLU A 10 15.22 -8.52 2.16
CA GLU A 10 16.10 -9.60 2.66
C GLU A 10 15.31 -10.71 3.36
N GLU A 11 14.14 -10.38 3.93
CA GLU A 11 13.20 -11.35 4.51
C GLU A 11 12.26 -11.92 3.44
N THR A 12 11.90 -13.20 3.57
CA THR A 12 10.89 -13.88 2.77
C THR A 12 9.46 -13.48 3.17
N LEU A 13 8.49 -13.72 2.28
CA LEU A 13 7.07 -13.51 2.58
C LEU A 13 6.63 -14.25 3.86
N ARG A 14 7.16 -15.45 4.08
CA ARG A 14 6.82 -16.29 5.23
C ARG A 14 7.35 -15.68 6.53
N GLU A 15 8.60 -15.21 6.55
CA GLU A 15 9.19 -14.52 7.70
C GLU A 15 8.43 -13.23 8.05
N MET A 16 8.07 -12.46 7.03
CA MET A 16 7.24 -11.27 7.18
C MET A 16 5.87 -11.61 7.77
N LEU A 17 5.16 -12.63 7.23
CA LEU A 17 3.87 -13.08 7.74
C LEU A 17 3.95 -13.55 9.20
N TYR A 18 5.01 -14.28 9.56
CA TYR A 18 5.25 -14.74 10.92
C TYR A 18 5.40 -13.58 11.90
N ARG A 19 6.28 -12.63 11.57
CA ARG A 19 6.52 -11.43 12.36
C ARG A 19 5.26 -10.56 12.45
N TRP A 20 4.61 -10.36 11.31
CA TRP A 20 3.39 -9.57 11.18
C TRP A 20 2.27 -10.13 12.05
N ALA A 21 1.93 -11.41 11.93
CA ALA A 21 0.85 -12.06 12.68
C ALA A 21 1.08 -12.04 14.20
N LYS A 22 2.34 -12.18 14.64
CA LYS A 22 2.71 -12.16 16.06
C LYS A 22 2.76 -10.78 16.70
N ALA A 23 2.99 -9.73 15.91
CA ALA A 23 3.05 -8.35 16.40
C ALA A 23 1.67 -7.71 16.61
N ARG A 24 0.58 -8.42 16.28
CA ARG A 24 -0.80 -7.89 16.33
C ARG A 24 -1.43 -8.06 17.71
N PRO A 25 -2.41 -7.20 18.06
CA PRO A 25 -3.16 -7.33 19.31
C PRO A 25 -4.03 -8.59 19.36
N LEU A 26 -4.37 -9.18 18.21
CA LEU A 26 -5.14 -10.42 18.13
C LEU A 26 -4.23 -11.63 18.37
N THR A 27 -4.66 -12.55 19.24
CA THR A 27 -3.96 -13.83 19.45
C THR A 27 -3.99 -14.69 18.18
N LEU A 28 -2.95 -15.50 17.97
CA LEU A 28 -2.87 -16.44 16.85
C LEU A 28 -4.08 -17.39 16.77
N LYS A 29 -4.61 -17.82 17.93
CA LYS A 29 -5.85 -18.59 18.03
C LYS A 29 -7.03 -17.92 17.34
N ARG A 30 -7.32 -16.67 17.69
CA ARG A 30 -8.41 -15.88 17.08
C ARG A 30 -8.20 -15.67 15.58
N GLN A 31 -6.96 -15.44 15.17
CA GLN A 31 -6.62 -15.32 13.75
C GLN A 31 -6.94 -16.62 13.00
N ALA A 32 -6.55 -17.78 13.56
CA ALA A 32 -6.84 -19.09 12.99
C ALA A 32 -8.34 -19.40 12.95
N GLU A 33 -9.08 -19.12 14.03
CA GLU A 33 -10.53 -19.31 14.11
C GLU A 33 -11.26 -18.53 13.00
N HIS A 34 -10.88 -17.27 12.77
CA HIS A 34 -11.46 -16.45 11.70
C HIS A 34 -11.20 -17.02 10.30
N LEU A 35 -10.06 -17.70 10.11
CA LEU A 35 -9.70 -18.37 8.86
C LEU A 35 -10.31 -19.78 8.74
N GLY A 36 -11.05 -20.25 9.75
CA GLY A 36 -11.59 -21.61 9.79
C GLY A 36 -10.52 -22.69 9.97
N LEU A 37 -9.42 -22.36 10.67
CA LEU A 37 -8.25 -23.23 10.88
C LEU A 37 -8.06 -23.56 12.36
N ALA A 38 -7.36 -24.66 12.62
CA ALA A 38 -6.75 -24.87 13.93
C ALA A 38 -5.58 -23.90 14.14
N GLU A 39 -5.37 -23.46 15.38
CA GLU A 39 -4.26 -22.57 15.75
C GLU A 39 -2.90 -23.13 15.32
N SER A 40 -2.67 -24.43 15.51
CA SER A 40 -1.44 -25.11 15.08
C SER A 40 -1.26 -25.11 13.58
N THR A 41 -2.34 -25.23 12.80
CA THR A 41 -2.28 -25.17 11.33
C THR A 41 -1.82 -23.80 10.86
N LEU A 42 -2.45 -22.73 11.37
CA LEU A 42 -2.02 -21.37 11.02
C LEU A 42 -0.58 -21.14 11.47
N GLY A 43 -0.26 -21.43 12.73
CA GLY A 43 1.06 -21.23 13.32
C GLY A 43 2.18 -21.94 12.57
N ASN A 44 1.96 -23.20 12.16
CA ASN A 44 2.94 -23.95 11.39
C ASN A 44 3.07 -23.42 9.96
N SER A 45 1.98 -22.98 9.33
CA SER A 45 1.99 -22.47 7.95
C SER A 45 2.73 -21.14 7.79
N ILE A 46 2.75 -20.30 8.83
CA ILE A 46 3.47 -19.02 8.83
C ILE A 46 4.88 -19.15 9.41
N ASN A 47 5.20 -20.21 10.15
CA ASN A 47 6.53 -20.37 10.76
C ASN A 47 7.60 -20.65 9.68
N PRO A 48 8.65 -19.82 9.53
CA PRO A 48 9.71 -20.03 8.53
C PRO A 48 10.55 -21.28 8.76
N HIS A 49 10.54 -21.84 9.97
CA HIS A 49 11.29 -23.06 10.30
C HIS A 49 10.50 -24.36 10.08
N ILE A 50 9.27 -24.28 9.55
CA ILE A 50 8.42 -25.45 9.28
C ILE A 50 8.06 -25.46 7.79
N GLU A 51 8.75 -26.31 7.02
CA GLU A 51 8.53 -26.45 5.58
C GLU A 51 7.31 -27.32 5.22
N ALA A 52 6.89 -28.21 6.14
CA ALA A 52 5.82 -29.18 5.89
C ALA A 52 4.42 -28.57 5.70
N MET A 53 4.24 -27.29 6.03
CA MET A 53 2.96 -26.59 5.84
C MET A 53 3.15 -25.29 5.08
N GLU A 54 2.27 -25.08 4.10
CA GLU A 54 2.25 -23.88 3.27
C GLU A 54 1.16 -22.92 3.72
N TYR A 55 1.49 -21.63 3.76
CA TYR A 55 0.50 -20.58 3.89
C TYR A 55 -0.26 -20.45 2.56
N LYS A 56 -1.57 -20.70 2.58
CA LYS A 56 -2.39 -20.61 1.36
C LYS A 56 -2.72 -19.16 1.05
N LEU A 57 -2.53 -18.76 -0.21
CA LEU A 57 -2.85 -17.41 -0.68
C LEU A 57 -4.31 -17.01 -0.42
N ALA A 58 -5.23 -17.97 -0.46
CA ALA A 58 -6.66 -17.76 -0.14
C ALA A 58 -6.90 -17.19 1.26
N TRP A 59 -5.96 -17.35 2.19
CA TRP A 59 -6.05 -16.81 3.55
C TRP A 59 -5.57 -15.36 3.64
N LEU A 60 -4.80 -14.86 2.67
CA LEU A 60 -4.14 -13.56 2.75
C LEU A 60 -5.14 -12.42 2.98
N ILE A 61 -6.15 -12.31 2.13
CA ILE A 61 -7.17 -11.25 2.22
C ILE A 61 -7.94 -11.28 3.54
N PRO A 62 -8.63 -12.38 3.93
CA PRO A 62 -9.38 -12.40 5.19
C PRO A 62 -8.48 -12.16 6.40
N HIS A 63 -7.23 -12.65 6.36
CA HIS A 63 -6.27 -12.42 7.44
C HIS A 63 -5.84 -10.95 7.55
N MET A 64 -5.65 -10.26 6.42
CA MET A 64 -5.37 -8.81 6.38
C MET A 64 -6.55 -7.99 6.90
N LEU A 65 -7.77 -8.30 6.44
CA LEU A 65 -8.98 -7.58 6.86
C LEU A 65 -9.25 -7.75 8.35
N LEU A 66 -9.06 -8.95 8.90
CA LEU A 66 -9.20 -9.20 10.33
C LEU A 66 -8.23 -8.34 11.17
N ASN A 67 -7.01 -8.17 10.67
CA ASN A 67 -5.95 -7.43 11.37
C ASN A 67 -5.92 -5.94 11.01
N ASP A 68 -6.85 -5.47 10.17
CA ASP A 68 -6.90 -4.11 9.64
C ASP A 68 -5.53 -3.63 9.15
N SER A 69 -4.86 -4.48 8.36
CA SER A 69 -3.47 -4.24 7.97
C SER A 69 -3.17 -4.80 6.58
N LEU A 70 -2.74 -3.90 5.69
CA LEU A 70 -2.29 -4.23 4.32
C LEU A 70 -0.79 -4.53 4.23
N ALA A 71 -0.07 -4.61 5.35
CA ALA A 71 1.37 -4.85 5.36
C ALA A 71 1.81 -6.08 4.52
N PRO A 72 1.04 -7.19 4.47
CA PRO A 72 1.40 -8.28 3.57
C PRO A 72 1.31 -7.93 2.08
N LEU A 73 0.35 -7.08 1.70
CA LEU A 73 0.22 -6.57 0.35
C LEU A 73 1.34 -5.56 0.03
N ASP A 74 1.65 -4.65 0.95
CA ASP A 74 2.75 -3.69 0.80
C ASP A 74 4.08 -4.41 0.54
N TYR A 75 4.33 -5.53 1.24
CA TYR A 75 5.50 -6.37 1.02
C TYR A 75 5.51 -6.96 -0.40
N LEU A 76 4.39 -7.51 -0.86
CA LEU A 76 4.29 -8.09 -2.21
C LEU A 76 4.51 -7.03 -3.29
N GLU A 77 3.97 -5.83 -3.10
CA GLU A 77 4.12 -4.69 -4.00
C GLU A 77 5.59 -4.24 -4.08
N ALA A 78 6.25 -4.12 -2.93
CA ALA A 78 7.67 -3.82 -2.86
C ALA A 78 8.52 -4.90 -3.57
N CYS A 79 8.18 -6.19 -3.46
CA CYS A 79 8.91 -7.25 -4.15
C CYS A 79 8.86 -7.13 -5.69
N VAL A 80 7.80 -6.53 -6.24
CA VAL A 80 7.59 -6.44 -7.70
C VAL A 80 7.77 -5.01 -8.25
N GLY A 81 8.22 -4.07 -7.42
CA GLY A 81 8.40 -2.66 -7.82
C GLY A 81 7.09 -1.96 -8.14
N ARG A 82 6.04 -2.31 -7.40
CA ARG A 82 4.73 -1.67 -7.48
C ARG A 82 4.47 -0.87 -6.20
N VAL A 83 3.57 0.09 -6.33
CA VAL A 83 3.00 0.86 -5.22
C VAL A 83 1.49 0.85 -5.42
N ALA A 84 0.73 0.53 -4.38
CA ALA A 84 -0.69 0.83 -4.31
C ALA A 84 -0.97 2.09 -3.51
N PHE A 85 -2.11 2.68 -3.80
CA PHE A 85 -2.68 3.80 -3.08
C PHE A 85 -4.13 3.45 -2.78
N ASP A 86 -4.61 3.87 -1.61
CA ASP A 86 -6.04 3.79 -1.33
C ASP A 86 -6.78 4.56 -2.41
N LEU A 87 -7.77 3.91 -3.01
CA LEU A 87 -8.71 4.62 -3.86
C LEU A 87 -9.50 5.58 -2.97
N PRO A 88 -9.49 6.89 -3.26
CA PRO A 88 -10.35 7.81 -2.53
C PRO A 88 -11.79 7.41 -2.80
N GLN A 89 -12.63 7.44 -1.77
CA GLN A 89 -14.07 7.42 -2.00
C GLN A 89 -14.43 8.67 -2.80
N ALA A 90 -15.14 8.50 -3.91
CA ALA A 90 -15.59 9.63 -4.70
C ALA A 90 -16.40 10.57 -3.78
N PRO A 91 -16.06 11.88 -3.71
CA PRO A 91 -16.86 12.82 -2.96
C PRO A 91 -18.30 12.81 -3.48
N GLU A 92 -19.30 12.78 -2.58
CA GLU A 92 -20.71 12.88 -2.97
C GLU A 92 -21.00 14.17 -3.78
N CYS A 93 -20.18 15.21 -3.57
CA CYS A 93 -20.25 16.46 -4.29
C CYS A 93 -19.11 16.60 -5.32
N VAL A 94 -19.43 16.33 -6.58
CA VAL A 94 -18.51 16.41 -7.73
C VAL A 94 -18.27 17.86 -8.19
N ALA A 95 -18.94 18.85 -7.59
CA ALA A 95 -19.06 20.19 -8.16
C ALA A 95 -17.74 20.97 -8.33
N ASN A 96 -16.67 20.60 -7.60
CA ASN A 96 -15.37 21.30 -7.65
C ASN A 96 -14.17 20.40 -7.95
N LEU A 97 -14.39 19.15 -8.39
CA LEU A 97 -13.32 18.16 -8.50
C LEU A 97 -12.22 18.55 -9.50
N GLN A 98 -12.58 19.27 -10.58
CA GLN A 98 -11.61 19.80 -11.54
C GLN A 98 -10.74 20.91 -10.92
N ALA A 99 -11.32 21.79 -10.11
CA ALA A 99 -10.58 22.88 -9.46
C ALA A 99 -9.65 22.34 -8.38
N GLU A 100 -10.09 21.32 -7.64
CA GLU A 100 -9.27 20.63 -6.64
C GLU A 100 -8.10 19.89 -7.30
N LEU A 101 -8.35 19.12 -8.36
CA LEU A 101 -7.28 18.46 -9.12
C LEU A 101 -6.27 19.48 -9.67
N ALA A 102 -6.74 20.59 -10.24
CA ALA A 102 -5.86 21.65 -10.75
C ALA A 102 -5.00 22.29 -9.64
N ARG A 103 -5.57 22.48 -8.44
CA ARG A 103 -4.83 22.96 -7.27
C ARG A 103 -3.77 21.95 -6.84
N THR A 104 -4.12 20.67 -6.72
CA THR A 104 -3.18 19.62 -6.30
C THR A 104 -2.04 19.45 -7.31
N ILE A 105 -2.31 19.53 -8.62
CA ILE A 105 -1.26 19.52 -9.65
C ILE A 105 -0.29 20.70 -9.46
N LYS A 106 -0.82 21.89 -9.13
CA LYS A 106 0.01 23.08 -8.87
C LYS A 106 0.89 22.89 -7.63
N GLU A 107 0.29 22.47 -6.51
CA GLU A 107 0.99 22.23 -5.25
C GLU A 107 2.11 21.19 -5.41
N PHE A 108 1.82 20.08 -6.11
CA PHE A 108 2.83 19.09 -6.46
C PHE A 108 3.96 19.67 -7.34
N GLY A 109 3.61 20.47 -8.34
CA GLY A 109 4.59 21.16 -9.20
C GLY A 109 5.53 22.06 -8.40
N ASP A 110 4.99 22.81 -7.44
CA ASP A 110 5.76 23.68 -6.55
C ASP A 110 6.71 22.86 -5.64
N VAL A 111 6.27 21.70 -5.15
CA VAL A 111 7.09 20.77 -4.34
C VAL A 111 8.24 20.18 -5.15
N ILE A 112 7.99 19.76 -6.39
CA ILE A 112 9.04 19.24 -7.27
C ILE A 112 10.05 20.34 -7.62
N ALA A 113 9.58 21.56 -7.92
CA ALA A 113 10.45 22.69 -8.19
C ALA A 113 11.35 23.03 -6.98
N ALA A 114 10.79 23.00 -5.77
CA ALA A 114 11.55 23.22 -4.53
C ALA A 114 12.55 22.08 -4.24
N SER A 115 12.22 20.85 -4.66
CA SER A 115 13.07 19.67 -4.47
C SER A 115 14.21 19.59 -5.49
N GLY A 116 14.12 20.29 -6.62
CA GLY A 116 15.15 20.31 -7.66
C GLY A 116 16.53 20.71 -7.14
N THR A 117 16.59 21.69 -6.24
CA THR A 117 17.85 22.16 -5.65
C THR A 117 18.49 21.13 -4.70
N ALA A 118 17.68 20.37 -3.96
CA ALA A 118 18.11 19.29 -3.05
C ALA A 118 18.47 17.98 -3.78
N LEU A 119 17.97 17.81 -5.01
CA LEU A 119 18.36 16.71 -5.89
C LEU A 119 19.67 17.02 -6.62
N GLU A 120 19.90 18.28 -6.99
CA GLU A 120 21.13 18.74 -7.65
C GLU A 120 22.36 18.65 -6.74
N ASP A 121 22.22 18.92 -5.44
CA ASP A 121 23.32 18.84 -4.47
C ASP A 121 23.51 17.43 -3.88
N GLY A 122 22.65 16.47 -4.25
CA GLY A 122 22.67 15.09 -3.79
C GLY A 122 22.30 14.91 -2.31
N ARG A 123 21.71 15.92 -1.65
CA ARG A 123 21.41 15.91 -0.21
C ARG A 123 19.92 16.03 0.03
N VAL A 124 19.18 14.97 -0.25
CA VAL A 124 17.76 14.87 0.12
C VAL A 124 17.63 14.38 1.57
N GLN A 125 17.00 15.18 2.42
CA GLN A 125 16.72 14.83 3.81
C GLN A 125 15.47 13.92 3.91
N ARG A 126 15.40 13.08 4.96
CA ARG A 126 14.27 12.15 5.17
C ARG A 126 12.90 12.83 5.24
N ASN A 127 12.83 14.04 5.80
CA ASN A 127 11.60 14.83 5.86
C ASN A 127 11.18 15.35 4.48
N GLU A 128 12.14 15.66 3.59
CA GLU A 128 11.87 16.05 2.22
C GLU A 128 11.31 14.87 1.41
N VAL A 129 11.92 13.69 1.54
CA VAL A 129 11.39 12.45 0.93
C VAL A 129 9.94 12.21 1.36
N LYS A 130 9.67 12.26 2.67
CA LYS A 130 8.30 12.06 3.19
C LYS A 130 7.30 13.09 2.66
N ARG A 131 7.72 14.34 2.51
CA ARG A 131 6.86 15.40 1.96
C ARG A 131 6.55 15.14 0.48
N ILE A 132 7.57 14.82 -0.31
CA ILE A 132 7.40 14.48 -1.73
C ILE A 132 6.46 13.27 -1.89
N GLU A 133 6.65 12.22 -1.09
CA GLU A 133 5.77 11.04 -1.07
C GLU A 133 4.31 11.41 -0.76
N GLN A 134 4.08 12.26 0.25
CA GLN A 134 2.72 12.71 0.60
C GLN A 134 2.04 13.46 -0.56
N GLU A 135 2.76 14.39 -1.19
CA GLU A 135 2.22 15.24 -2.27
C GLU A 135 1.96 14.42 -3.56
N ILE A 136 2.83 13.45 -3.88
CA ILE A 136 2.60 12.49 -4.97
C ILE A 136 1.35 11.65 -4.69
N ASN A 137 1.21 11.13 -3.48
CA ASN A 137 0.08 10.29 -3.12
C ASN A 137 -1.24 11.06 -3.20
N GLU A 138 -1.27 12.32 -2.75
CA GLU A 138 -2.45 13.18 -2.86
C GLU A 138 -2.79 13.48 -4.33
N MET A 139 -1.80 13.81 -5.17
CA MET A 139 -2.02 14.01 -6.61
C MET A 139 -2.61 12.77 -7.29
N VAL A 140 -2.04 11.59 -7.02
CA VAL A 140 -2.53 10.33 -7.59
C VAL A 140 -3.97 10.06 -7.14
N ARG A 141 -4.27 10.22 -5.84
CA ARG A 141 -5.64 10.09 -5.31
C ARG A 141 -6.61 11.02 -6.04
N GLN A 142 -6.32 12.31 -6.12
CA GLN A 142 -7.18 13.29 -6.79
C GLN A 142 -7.39 12.98 -8.29
N ALA A 143 -6.34 12.53 -8.97
CA ALA A 143 -6.44 12.12 -10.38
C ALA A 143 -7.36 10.91 -10.57
N PHE A 144 -7.29 9.91 -9.68
CA PHE A 144 -8.18 8.75 -9.72
C PHE A 144 -9.62 9.11 -9.32
N ALA A 145 -9.82 9.99 -8.34
CA ALA A 145 -11.14 10.50 -7.98
C ALA A 145 -11.81 11.19 -9.17
N PHE A 146 -11.04 12.00 -9.92
CA PHE A 146 -11.50 12.66 -11.13
C PHE A 146 -11.90 11.66 -12.22
N LEU A 147 -11.05 10.67 -12.49
CA LEU A 147 -11.36 9.62 -13.45
C LEU A 147 -12.63 8.86 -13.08
N GLN A 148 -12.81 8.52 -11.79
CA GLN A 148 -14.00 7.80 -11.33
C GLN A 148 -15.26 8.65 -11.47
N ALA A 149 -15.21 9.94 -11.09
CA ALA A 149 -16.32 10.86 -11.26
C ALA A 149 -16.74 11.04 -12.74
N VAL A 150 -15.78 11.00 -13.66
CA VAL A 150 -16.07 11.01 -15.11
C VAL A 150 -16.76 9.71 -15.54
N LYS A 151 -16.27 8.55 -15.11
CA LYS A 151 -16.88 7.24 -15.41
C LYS A 151 -18.31 7.14 -14.89
N ASP A 152 -18.54 7.49 -13.63
CA ASP A 152 -19.86 7.44 -13.01
C ASP A 152 -20.89 8.32 -13.73
N ARG A 153 -20.43 9.38 -14.40
CA ARG A 153 -21.29 10.29 -15.17
C ARG A 153 -21.55 9.78 -16.58
N MET A 154 -20.66 8.97 -17.16
CA MET A 154 -20.89 8.27 -18.42
C MET A 154 -21.89 7.12 -18.26
N GLU A 155 -21.83 6.36 -17.17
CA GLU A 155 -22.74 5.21 -16.91
C GLU A 155 -24.20 5.62 -16.62
N ARG A 156 -24.46 6.91 -16.40
CA ARG A 156 -25.81 7.47 -16.19
C ARG A 156 -26.50 7.93 -17.48
N TYR A 157 -25.86 7.81 -18.65
CA TYR A 157 -26.43 8.06 -19.97
C TYR A 157 -26.62 6.75 -20.74
#